data_AF-A0AAU9KDK8-F1
#
_entry.id   AF-A0AAU9KDK8-F1
#
_cell.length_a   1.000
_cell.length_b   1.000
_cell.length_c   1.000
_cell.angle_alpha   90.00
_cell.angle_beta   90.00
_cell.angle_gamma   90.00
#
_symmetry.space_group_name_H-M   'P 1'
#
loop_
_entity.id
_entity.type
_entity.pdbx_description
1 polymer ?
#
loop_
_entity_poly.entity_id
_entity_poly.type
_entity_poly.pdbx_seq_one_letter_code
_entity_poly.pdbx_strand_id
1 'polypeptide(L)'
;MDYEKQLNRILPIPEATVRVTWNDEKIRVEAEKWCKPFCCAVQRCLGRKGAIKTEEEKKRCDMAPAQLERCVNDISDHLKGIIEKKKASAK
;
A
#
# COMPACT_ATOMS: atom_id res chain seq x y z
N MET A 1 -2.14 -15.06 -0.68
CA MET A 1 -1.45 -13.92 -0.04
C MET A 1 -2.51 -13.23 0.76
N ASP A 2 -2.36 -13.20 2.07
CA ASP A 2 -3.37 -12.63 2.95
C ASP A 2 -3.17 -11.11 3.01
N TYR A 3 -4.14 -10.36 2.50
CA TYR A 3 -4.07 -8.90 2.37
C TYR A 3 -3.92 -8.25 3.75
N GLU A 4 -4.78 -8.64 4.69
CA GLU A 4 -4.84 -8.06 6.04
C GLU A 4 -3.55 -8.33 6.81
N LYS A 5 -3.00 -9.55 6.71
CA LYS A 5 -1.71 -9.87 7.35
C LYS A 5 -0.55 -9.03 6.82
N GLN A 6 -0.54 -8.67 5.54
CA GLN A 6 0.50 -7.80 4.97
C GLN A 6 0.27 -6.34 5.36
N LEU A 7 -0.98 -5.87 5.33
CA LEU A 7 -1.32 -4.51 5.73
C LEU A 7 -1.00 -4.24 7.20
N ASN A 8 -1.30 -5.18 8.10
CA ASN A 8 -0.98 -5.10 9.54
C ASN A 8 0.53 -5.08 9.85
N ARG A 9 1.39 -5.39 8.88
CA ARG A 9 2.85 -5.24 9.02
C ARG A 9 3.34 -3.85 8.60
N ILE A 10 2.54 -3.16 7.79
CA ILE A 10 2.82 -1.83 7.27
C ILE A 10 2.23 -0.77 8.22
N LEU A 11 1.01 -1.03 8.71
CA LEU A 11 0.29 -0.15 9.62
C LEU A 11 0.53 -0.51 11.10
N PRO A 12 0.50 0.47 12.02
CA PRO A 12 0.37 1.90 11.73
C PRO A 12 1.69 2.52 11.26
N ILE A 13 1.60 3.55 10.43
CA ILE A 13 2.77 4.32 10.00
C ILE A 13 3.17 5.28 11.13
N PRO A 14 4.46 5.34 11.54
CA PRO A 14 4.86 6.24 12.61
C PRO A 14 4.60 7.70 12.25
N GLU A 15 3.91 8.44 13.13
CA GLU A 15 3.54 9.84 12.86
C GLU A 15 4.76 10.70 12.50
N ALA A 16 5.93 10.45 13.10
CA ALA A 16 7.18 11.17 12.81
C ALA A 16 7.59 11.15 11.33
N THR A 17 7.16 10.14 10.57
CA THR A 17 7.48 10.02 9.14
C THR A 17 6.62 10.93 8.25
N VAL A 18 5.50 11.43 8.78
CA VAL A 18 4.48 12.18 8.03
C VAL A 18 4.63 13.68 8.28
N ARG A 19 4.67 14.50 7.22
CA ARG A 19 4.73 15.97 7.36
C ARG A 19 3.38 16.60 7.06
N VAL A 20 3.00 17.60 7.85
CA VAL A 20 1.73 18.33 7.68
C VAL A 20 1.64 19.11 6.36
N THR A 21 2.78 19.36 5.72
CA THR A 21 2.89 20.07 4.44
C THR A 21 2.72 19.18 3.21
N TRP A 22 2.48 17.89 3.39
CA TRP A 22 2.24 16.99 2.26
C TRP A 22 0.87 17.26 1.63
N ASN A 23 0.86 17.37 0.29
CA ASN A 23 -0.34 17.44 -0.54
C ASN A 23 -0.80 16.03 -0.96
N ASP A 24 -1.98 15.91 -1.57
CA ASP A 24 -2.54 14.63 -2.01
C ASP A 24 -1.60 13.81 -2.91
N GLU A 25 -0.90 14.47 -3.84
CA GLU A 25 0.07 13.81 -4.72
C GLU A 25 1.24 13.20 -3.92
N LYS A 26 1.81 13.98 -3.00
CA LYS A 26 2.90 13.51 -2.15
C LYS A 26 2.45 12.37 -1.24
N ILE A 27 1.24 12.45 -0.68
CA ILE A 27 0.65 11.39 0.12
C ILE A 27 0.55 10.10 -0.70
N ARG A 28 0.03 10.18 -1.93
CA ARG A 28 -0.09 9.02 -2.82
C ARG A 28 1.27 8.40 -3.12
N VAL A 29 2.27 9.22 -3.48
CA VAL A 29 3.64 8.74 -3.77
C VAL A 29 4.28 8.06 -2.56
N GLU A 30 4.09 8.62 -1.35
CA GLU A 30 4.60 7.96 -0.13
C GLU A 30 3.82 6.69 0.19
N ALA A 31 2.50 6.65 -0.02
CA ALA A 31 1.69 5.46 0.15
C ALA A 31 2.14 4.31 -0.78
N GLU A 32 2.43 4.61 -2.05
CA GLU A 32 2.96 3.65 -3.02
C GLU A 32 4.27 3.01 -2.53
N LYS A 33 5.15 3.76 -1.86
CA LYS A 33 6.41 3.23 -1.28
C LYS A 33 6.16 2.23 -0.17
N TRP A 34 5.18 2.49 0.70
CA TRP A 34 4.79 1.56 1.76
C TRP A 34 4.17 0.27 1.21
N CYS A 35 3.47 0.37 0.08
CA CYS A 35 2.88 -0.77 -0.62
C CYS A 35 3.87 -1.59 -1.47
N LYS A 36 5.18 -1.41 -1.27
CA LYS A 36 6.24 -2.21 -1.95
C LYS A 36 6.00 -3.73 -1.93
N PRO A 37 5.55 -4.37 -0.83
CA PRO A 37 5.27 -5.81 -0.84
C PRO A 37 4.22 -6.24 -1.88
N PHE A 38 3.20 -5.41 -2.10
CA PHE A 38 2.15 -5.65 -3.09
C PHE A 38 2.65 -5.35 -4.50
N CYS A 39 3.46 -4.30 -4.68
CA CYS A 39 4.12 -4.01 -5.95
C CYS A 39 5.02 -5.17 -6.40
N CYS A 40 5.83 -5.72 -5.48
CA CYS A 40 6.64 -6.91 -5.73
C CYS A 40 5.78 -8.13 -6.14
N ALA A 41 4.58 -8.28 -5.57
CA ALA A 41 3.67 -9.37 -5.94
C ALA A 41 3.17 -9.21 -7.39
N VAL A 42 2.77 -8.00 -7.78
CA VAL A 42 2.37 -7.68 -9.16
C VAL A 42 3.53 -7.94 -10.13
N GLN A 43 4.73 -7.43 -9.83
CA GLN A 43 5.90 -7.61 -10.68
C GLN A 43 6.27 -9.09 -10.85
N ARG A 44 6.16 -9.90 -9.78
CA ARG A 44 6.37 -11.36 -9.86
C ARG A 44 5.39 -12.03 -10.82
N CYS A 45 4.13 -11.60 -10.83
CA CYS A 45 3.12 -12.11 -11.74
C CYS A 45 3.40 -11.71 -13.20
N LEU A 46 3.82 -10.46 -13.43
CA LEU A 46 4.18 -9.98 -14.77
C LEU A 46 5.46 -10.64 -15.31
N GLY A 47 6.46 -10.85 -14.44
CA GLY A 47 7.74 -11.47 -14.79
C GLY A 47 7.69 -12.99 -14.99
N ARG A 48 6.60 -13.65 -14.59
CA ARG A 48 6.35 -15.09 -14.77
C ARG A 48 5.40 -15.40 -15.92
N LYS A 49 5.31 -14.55 -16.95
CA LYS A 49 4.54 -14.84 -18.17
C LYS A 49 4.97 -16.20 -18.74
N GLY A 50 4.10 -17.21 -18.64
CA GLY A 50 4.33 -18.59 -19.09
C GLY A 50 4.77 -19.60 -18.02
N ALA A 51 5.07 -19.17 -16.78
CA ALA A 51 5.51 -20.04 -15.69
C ALA A 51 4.47 -20.21 -14.55
N ILE A 52 3.31 -19.56 -14.65
CA ILE A 52 2.18 -19.75 -13.74
C ILE A 52 1.52 -21.08 -14.11
N LYS A 53 1.67 -22.11 -13.27
CA LYS A 53 1.21 -23.47 -13.56
C LYS A 53 -0.03 -23.89 -12.77
N THR A 54 -0.31 -23.20 -11.67
CA THR A 54 -1.42 -23.56 -10.76
C THR A 54 -2.55 -22.53 -10.80
N GLU A 55 -3.79 -23.02 -10.65
CA GLU A 55 -4.99 -22.16 -10.56
C GLU A 55 -4.92 -21.20 -9.36
N GLU A 56 -4.29 -21.61 -8.26
CA GLU A 56 -4.06 -20.75 -7.10
C GLU A 56 -3.10 -19.60 -7.39
N GLU A 57 -2.00 -19.84 -8.11
CA GLU A 57 -1.08 -18.78 -8.53
C GLU A 57 -1.76 -17.82 -9.51
N LYS A 58 -2.57 -18.35 -10.43
CA LYS A 58 -3.35 -17.53 -11.38
C LYS A 58 -4.30 -16.58 -10.64
N LYS A 59 -5.14 -17.10 -9.74
CA LYS A 59 -6.03 -16.29 -8.89
C LYS A 59 -5.26 -15.23 -8.09
N ARG A 60 -4.11 -15.59 -7.52
CA ARG A 60 -3.27 -14.63 -6.79
C ARG A 60 -2.75 -13.51 -7.68
N CYS A 61 -2.39 -13.84 -8.92
CA CYS A 61 -1.90 -12.87 -9.89
C CYS A 61 -3.00 -11.97 -10.45
N ASP A 62 -4.21 -12.51 -10.65
CA ASP A 62 -5.38 -11.71 -11.02
C ASP A 62 -5.76 -10.72 -9.91
N MET A 63 -5.62 -11.11 -8.64
CA MET A 63 -5.92 -10.25 -7.49
C MET A 63 -4.81 -9.25 -7.13
N ALA A 64 -3.56 -9.48 -7.54
CA ALA A 64 -2.42 -8.69 -7.09
C ALA A 64 -2.54 -7.18 -7.43
N PRO A 65 -2.99 -6.76 -8.64
CA PRO A 65 -3.18 -5.34 -8.95
C PRO A 65 -4.23 -4.67 -8.05
N ALA A 66 -5.37 -5.34 -7.85
CA ALA A 66 -6.43 -4.83 -6.96
C ALA A 66 -5.95 -4.72 -5.51
N GLN A 67 -5.14 -5.67 -5.04
CA GLN A 67 -4.53 -5.59 -3.70
C GLN A 67 -3.51 -4.45 -3.58
N LEU A 68 -2.75 -4.15 -4.62
CA LEU A 68 -1.84 -3.00 -4.65
C LEU A 68 -2.64 -1.69 -4.57
N GLU A 69 -3.65 -1.52 -5.41
CA GLU A 69 -4.52 -0.34 -5.40
C GLU A 69 -5.16 -0.13 -4.02
N ARG A 70 -5.74 -1.20 -3.46
CA ARG A 70 -6.34 -1.17 -2.13
C ARG A 70 -5.33 -0.75 -1.06
N CYS A 71 -4.10 -1.27 -1.11
CA CYS A 71 -3.05 -0.88 -0.18
C CYS A 71 -2.75 0.62 -0.30
N VAL A 72 -2.60 1.15 -1.52
CA VAL A 72 -2.29 2.57 -1.72
C VAL A 72 -3.38 3.45 -1.12
N ASN A 73 -4.66 3.08 -1.28
CA ASN A 73 -5.78 3.80 -0.68
C ASN A 73 -5.76 3.72 0.85
N ASP A 74 -5.69 2.51 1.43
CA ASP A 74 -5.67 2.31 2.89
C ASP A 74 -4.51 3.08 3.56
N ILE A 75 -3.33 3.08 2.93
CA ILE A 75 -2.18 3.84 3.42
C ILE A 75 -2.38 5.35 3.23
N SER A 76 -2.93 5.80 2.09
CA SER A 76 -3.18 7.23 1.85
C SER A 76 -4.16 7.80 2.87
N ASP A 77 -5.24 7.09 3.16
CA ASP A 77 -6.22 7.47 4.18
C ASP A 77 -5.59 7.52 5.57
N HIS A 78 -4.75 6.53 5.91
CA HIS A 78 -4.04 6.55 7.18
C HIS A 78 -3.09 7.75 7.31
N LEU A 79 -2.34 8.07 6.25
CA LEU A 79 -1.46 9.25 6.21
C LEU A 79 -2.24 10.56 6.33
N LYS A 80 -3.38 10.69 5.65
CA LYS A 80 -4.30 11.84 5.78
C LYS A 80 -4.79 11.99 7.21
N GLY A 81 -5.19 10.90 7.85
CA GLY A 81 -5.61 10.89 9.26
C GLY A 81 -4.51 11.41 10.21
N ILE A 82 -3.25 11.01 9.98
CA ILE A 82 -2.11 11.52 10.76
C ILE A 82 -1.92 13.03 10.54
N ILE A 83 -2.00 13.51 9.29
CA ILE A 83 -1.85 14.94 8.98
C ILE A 83 -2.93 15.77 9.69
N GLU A 84 -4.19 15.34 9.62
CA GLU A 84 -5.30 16.04 10.27
C GLU A 84 -5.15 16.06 11.79
N LYS A 85 -4.74 14.93 12.39
CA LYS A 85 -4.43 14.85 13.83
C LYS A 85 -3.32 15.82 14.23
N LYS A 86 -2.23 15.88 13.46
CA LYS A 86 -1.12 16.82 13.70
C LYS A 86 -1.53 18.28 13.58
N LYS A 87 -2.38 18.62 12.60
CA LYS A 87 -2.93 19.98 12.47
C LYS A 87 -3.78 20.35 13.69
N ALA A 88 -4.60 19.42 14.19
CA ALA A 88 -5.43 19.64 15.37
C ALA A 88 -4.60 19.82 16.65
N SER A 89 -3.49 19.08 16.81
CA SER A 89 -2.59 19.20 17.98
C SER A 89 -1.64 20.40 17.95
N ALA A 90 -1.53 21.11 16.83
CA ALA A 90 -0.70 22.32 16.70
C ALA A 90 -1.46 23.61 17.06
N LYS A 91 -2.72 23.49 17.52
CA LYS A 91 -3.63 24.58 17.85
C LYS A 91 -3.90 24.60 19.36
#